data_AF-A0A3N5NZY5-F1
#
_entry.id   AF-A0A3N5NZY5-F1
#
_cell.length_a   1.000
_cell.length_b   1.000
_cell.length_c   1.000
_cell.angle_alpha   90.00
_cell.angle_beta   90.00
_cell.angle_gamma   90.00
#
_symmetry.space_group_name_H-M   'P 1'
#
loop_
_entity.id
_entity.type
_entity.pdbx_description
1 polymer ?
#
loop_
_entity_poly.entity_id
_entity_poly.type
_entity_poly.pdbx_seq_one_letter_code
_entity_poly.pdbx_strand_id
1 'polypeptide(L)'
;MAIYRALKDLDAGKTLIRRGQVFMSGTLPGAVVDRLAELGKIAPVSTPPLAVLPGWKARAGKIAPEIETAGDFLEADSARLAKVLKVSPDRIEPMKLELAGWLSVPQGNSKH
;
A
#
# COMPACT_ATOMS: atom_id res chain seq x y z
N MET A 1 -6.20 8.38 -3.31
CA MET A 1 -6.88 8.16 -2.01
C MET A 1 -5.81 8.16 -0.94
N ALA A 2 -6.16 8.20 0.34
CA ALA A 2 -5.15 8.12 1.40
C ALA A 2 -4.82 6.67 1.74
N ILE A 3 -3.54 6.38 1.99
CA ILE A 3 -3.07 5.09 2.47
C ILE A 3 -2.78 5.23 3.97
N TYR A 4 -3.27 4.27 4.75
CA TYR A 4 -3.15 4.27 6.19
C TYR A 4 -2.39 3.04 6.68
N ARG A 5 -1.66 3.19 7.78
CA ARG A 5 -1.08 2.10 8.56
C ARG A 5 -1.88 1.91 9.83
N ALA A 6 -2.21 0.68 10.15
CA ALA A 6 -2.76 0.31 11.44
C ALA A 6 -1.68 0.38 12.54
N LEU A 7 -1.93 1.15 13.59
CA LEU A 7 -1.05 1.24 14.76
C LEU A 7 -1.39 0.21 15.84
N LYS A 8 -2.58 -0.41 15.74
CA LYS A 8 -3.09 -1.52 16.56
C LYS A 8 -3.85 -2.50 15.67
N ASP A 9 -4.12 -3.70 16.17
CA ASP A 9 -5.03 -4.64 15.50
C ASP A 9 -6.43 -4.01 15.43
N LEU A 10 -7.01 -3.99 14.22
CA LEU A 10 -8.33 -3.46 13.94
C LEU A 10 -9.22 -4.61 13.48
N ASP A 11 -10.23 -4.92 14.27
CA ASP A 11 -11.27 -5.85 13.90
C ASP A 11 -12.45 -5.06 13.31
N ALA A 12 -12.64 -5.16 11.98
CA ALA A 12 -13.76 -4.58 11.26
C ALA A 12 -14.81 -5.65 10.88
N GLY A 13 -14.93 -6.71 11.69
CA GLY A 13 -15.91 -7.78 11.55
C GLY A 13 -15.59 -8.77 10.42
N LYS A 14 -15.59 -8.30 9.17
CA LYS A 14 -15.23 -9.12 7.99
C LYS A 14 -13.76 -8.99 7.61
N THR A 15 -13.06 -7.99 8.14
CA THR A 15 -11.68 -7.70 7.79
C THR A 15 -10.90 -7.45 9.07
N LEU A 16 -9.89 -8.29 9.30
CA LEU A 16 -8.92 -8.09 10.37
C LEU A 16 -7.70 -7.41 9.78
N ILE A 17 -7.45 -6.17 10.20
CA ILE A 17 -6.24 -5.41 9.82
C ILE A 17 -5.27 -5.47 10.97
N ARG A 18 -4.14 -6.15 10.78
CA ARG A 18 -3.14 -6.33 11.83
C ARG A 18 -2.34 -5.05 12.05
N ARG A 19 -1.82 -4.87 13.27
CA ARG A 19 -0.86 -3.81 13.59
C ARG A 19 0.32 -3.84 12.61
N GLY A 20 0.68 -2.66 12.09
CA GLY A 20 1.75 -2.46 11.12
C GLY A 20 1.31 -2.64 9.67
N GLN A 21 0.15 -3.27 9.43
CA GLN A 21 -0.41 -3.48 8.10
C GLN A 21 -0.85 -2.15 7.49
N VAL A 22 -0.55 -2.01 6.20
CA VAL A 22 -0.96 -0.88 5.38
C VAL A 22 -2.24 -1.25 4.62
N PHE A 23 -3.20 -0.33 4.60
CA PHE A 23 -4.49 -0.50 3.93
C PHE A 23 -4.96 0.81 3.29
N MET A 24 -5.88 0.72 2.35
CA MET A 24 -6.41 1.88 1.63
C MET A 24 -7.60 2.48 2.37
N SER A 25 -7.83 3.79 2.20
CA SER A 25 -9.01 4.45 2.78
C SER A 25 -10.34 3.81 2.35
N GLY A 26 -10.40 3.14 1.19
CA GLY A 26 -11.58 2.41 0.72
C GLY A 26 -11.79 1.03 1.36
N THR A 27 -10.84 0.53 2.14
CA THR A 27 -10.97 -0.76 2.84
C THR A 27 -11.97 -0.69 3.99
N LEU A 28 -12.13 0.49 4.59
CA LEU A 28 -13.08 0.75 5.68
C LEU A 28 -14.01 1.90 5.29
N PRO A 29 -15.22 1.99 5.87
CA PRO A 29 -16.06 3.17 5.68
C PRO A 29 -15.33 4.44 6.14
N GLY A 30 -15.47 5.54 5.40
CA GLY A 30 -14.74 6.80 5.69
C GLY A 30 -14.92 7.27 7.14
N ALA A 31 -16.15 7.26 7.66
CA ALA A 31 -16.44 7.62 9.04
C ALA A 31 -15.70 6.74 10.09
N VAL A 32 -15.39 5.48 9.75
CA VAL A 32 -14.60 4.59 10.60
C VAL A 32 -13.13 4.99 10.54
N VAL A 33 -12.61 5.32 9.35
CA VAL A 33 -11.23 5.79 9.17
C VAL A 33 -10.99 7.06 9.97
N ASP A 34 -11.87 8.06 9.87
CA ASP A 34 -11.75 9.32 10.60
C ASP A 34 -11.70 9.07 12.11
N ARG A 35 -12.65 8.28 12.62
CA ARG A 35 -12.69 7.93 14.04
C ARG A 35 -11.45 7.15 14.49
N LEU A 36 -10.93 6.24 13.68
CA LEU A 36 -9.71 5.51 13.98
C LEU A 36 -8.47 6.42 13.98
N ALA A 37 -8.44 7.43 13.12
CA ALA A 37 -7.37 8.43 13.08
C ALA A 37 -7.42 9.32 14.33
N GLU A 38 -8.60 9.82 14.70
CA GLU A 38 -8.82 10.60 15.94
C GLU A 38 -8.42 9.81 17.20
N LEU A 39 -8.71 8.51 17.23
CA LEU A 39 -8.34 7.62 18.33
C LEU A 39 -6.86 7.18 18.31
N GLY A 40 -6.06 7.68 17.35
CA GLY A 40 -4.65 7.31 17.19
C GLY A 40 -4.44 5.81 16.93
N LYS A 41 -5.41 5.15 16.29
CA LYS A 41 -5.36 3.72 15.94
C LYS A 41 -4.76 3.48 14.56
N ILE A 42 -4.76 4.50 13.71
CA ILE A 42 -4.18 4.49 12.38
C ILE A 42 -3.34 5.75 12.17
N ALA A 43 -2.40 5.70 11.24
CA ALA A 43 -1.64 6.86 10.80
C ALA A 43 -1.59 6.91 9.27
N PRO A 44 -1.67 8.10 8.65
CA PRO A 44 -1.42 8.23 7.22
C PRO A 44 0.02 7.80 6.91
N VAL A 45 0.20 7.10 5.81
CA VAL A 45 1.51 6.65 5.34
C VAL A 45 1.95 7.58 4.22
N SER A 46 3.07 8.27 4.42
CA SER A 46 3.76 8.91 3.31
C SER A 46 4.47 7.82 2.52
N THR A 47 3.98 7.52 1.32
CA THR A 47 4.56 6.49 0.47
C THR A 47 5.78 7.05 -0.27
N PRO A 48 6.92 6.33 -0.28
CA PRO A 48 8.09 6.76 -1.01
C PRO A 48 7.87 6.69 -2.53
N PRO A 49 8.62 7.46 -3.32
CA PRO A 49 8.66 7.28 -4.77
C PRO A 49 8.99 5.83 -5.17
N LEU A 50 8.37 5.30 -6.23
CA LEU A 50 8.68 3.96 -6.72
C LEU A 50 10.16 3.81 -7.08
N ALA A 51 10.78 4.88 -7.58
CA ALA A 51 12.16 4.87 -8.02
C ALA A 51 13.17 4.61 -6.89
N VAL A 52 12.81 4.89 -5.63
CA VAL A 52 13.70 4.66 -4.47
C VAL A 52 13.58 3.25 -3.90
N LEU A 53 12.56 2.49 -4.32
CA LEU A 53 12.33 1.14 -3.83
C LEU A 53 13.29 0.14 -4.53
N PRO A 54 13.87 -0.81 -3.78
CA PRO A 54 14.80 -1.79 -4.34
C PRO A 54 14.14 -2.63 -5.44
N GLY A 55 14.73 -2.66 -6.64
CA GLY A 55 14.19 -3.41 -7.79
C GLY A 55 13.04 -2.71 -8.55
N TRP A 56 12.61 -1.52 -8.11
CA TRP A 56 11.50 -0.79 -8.73
C TRP A 56 11.93 0.36 -9.66
N LYS A 57 13.20 0.78 -9.62
CA LYS A 57 13.71 1.89 -10.46
C LYS A 57 13.38 1.76 -11.96
N ALA A 58 13.61 0.59 -12.54
CA ALA A 58 13.33 0.35 -13.97
C ALA A 58 11.84 0.31 -14.29
N ARG A 59 11.01 -0.11 -13.33
CA ARG A 59 9.54 -0.11 -13.47
C ARG A 59 9.02 1.31 -13.35
N ALA A 60 9.46 2.07 -12.33
CA ALA A 60 9.12 3.47 -12.11
C ALA A 60 9.32 4.31 -13.39
N GLY A 61 10.45 4.14 -14.09
CA GLY A 61 10.71 4.85 -15.34
C GLY A 61 9.73 4.54 -16.50
N LYS A 62 9.03 3.40 -16.47
CA LYS A 62 8.04 3.03 -17.51
C LYS A 62 6.64 3.57 -17.23
N ILE A 63 6.33 3.83 -15.96
CA ILE A 63 5.00 4.24 -15.48
C ILE A 63 4.96 5.74 -15.13
N ALA A 64 6.12 6.38 -14.98
CA ALA A 64 6.22 7.83 -14.88
C ALA A 64 5.79 8.50 -16.20
N PRO A 65 5.16 9.69 -16.15
CA PRO A 65 4.83 10.47 -14.94
C PRO A 65 3.49 10.10 -14.28
N GLU A 66 2.76 9.10 -14.78
CA GLU A 66 1.40 8.81 -14.31
C GLU A 66 1.36 8.19 -12.90
N ILE A 67 2.42 7.47 -12.51
CA ILE A 67 2.53 6.81 -11.21
C ILE A 67 3.92 7.04 -10.64
N GLU A 68 4.00 7.86 -9.61
CA GLU A 68 5.28 8.32 -9.05
C GLU A 68 5.58 7.65 -7.70
N THR A 69 4.56 7.46 -6.86
CA THR A 69 4.72 6.88 -5.52
C THR A 69 4.28 5.43 -5.43
N ALA A 70 4.78 4.73 -4.42
CA ALA A 70 4.29 3.40 -4.08
C ALA A 70 2.78 3.39 -3.78
N GLY A 71 2.24 4.50 -3.30
CA GLY A 71 0.81 4.63 -3.05
C GLY A 71 0.01 4.66 -4.35
N ASP A 72 0.43 5.49 -5.30
CA ASP A 72 -0.20 5.59 -6.61
C ASP A 72 -0.25 4.23 -7.32
N PHE A 73 0.82 3.44 -7.19
CA PHE A 73 0.87 2.11 -7.81
C PHE A 73 -0.12 1.13 -7.18
N LEU A 74 -0.25 1.15 -5.85
CA LEU A 74 -1.21 0.28 -5.17
C LEU A 74 -2.64 0.62 -5.60
N GLU A 75 -2.94 1.92 -5.70
CA GLU A 75 -4.26 2.43 -6.06
C GLU A 75 -4.62 2.30 -7.53
N ALA A 76 -3.63 2.33 -8.43
CA ALA A 76 -3.88 2.29 -9.86
C ALA A 76 -4.55 0.99 -10.29
N ASP A 77 -5.44 1.10 -11.28
CA ASP A 77 -6.14 -0.06 -11.85
C ASP A 77 -5.16 -1.11 -12.39
N SER A 78 -5.38 -2.38 -12.00
CA SER A 78 -4.46 -3.46 -12.34
C SER A 78 -4.40 -3.74 -13.85
N ALA A 79 -5.50 -3.55 -14.59
CA ALA A 79 -5.49 -3.71 -16.05
C ALA A 79 -4.74 -2.56 -16.75
N ARG A 80 -4.86 -1.32 -16.25
CA ARG A 80 -4.07 -0.17 -16.73
C ARG A 80 -2.58 -0.38 -16.47
N LEU A 81 -2.21 -0.79 -15.27
CA LEU A 81 -0.82 -1.10 -14.90
C LEU A 81 -0.20 -2.17 -15.80
N ALA A 82 -0.95 -3.25 -16.06
CA ALA A 82 -0.54 -4.33 -16.94
C ALA A 82 -0.22 -3.82 -18.36
N LYS A 83 -1.08 -2.96 -18.89
CA LYS A 83 -0.91 -2.35 -20.21
C LYS A 83 0.35 -1.47 -20.30
N VAL A 84 0.57 -0.61 -19.30
CA VAL A 84 1.75 0.30 -19.28
C VAL A 84 3.05 -0.48 -19.10
N LEU A 85 3.07 -1.44 -18.19
CA LEU A 85 4.25 -2.27 -17.92
C LEU A 85 4.49 -3.34 -18.99
N LYS A 86 3.54 -3.55 -19.92
CA LYS A 86 3.55 -4.61 -20.93
C LYS A 86 3.72 -6.00 -20.32
N VAL A 87 2.96 -6.27 -19.25
CA VAL A 87 2.93 -7.56 -18.54
C VAL A 87 1.49 -8.08 -18.44
N SER A 88 1.32 -9.36 -18.12
CA SER A 88 -0.01 -9.92 -17.86
C SER A 88 -0.64 -9.32 -16.60
N PRO A 89 -1.97 -9.11 -16.56
CA PRO A 89 -2.68 -8.62 -15.37
C PRO A 89 -2.41 -9.45 -14.11
N ASP A 90 -2.22 -10.76 -14.28
CA ASP A 90 -1.90 -11.72 -13.22
C ASP A 90 -0.56 -11.42 -12.52
N ARG A 91 0.33 -10.66 -13.17
CA ARG A 91 1.61 -10.21 -12.59
C ARG A 91 1.47 -8.94 -11.75
N ILE A 92 0.36 -8.21 -11.86
CA ILE A 92 0.20 -6.92 -11.16
C ILE A 92 -0.18 -7.12 -9.70
N GLU A 93 -1.11 -8.02 -9.39
CA GLU A 93 -1.48 -8.34 -8.00
C GLU A 93 -0.29 -8.76 -7.13
N PRO A 94 0.59 -9.70 -7.54
CA PRO A 94 1.77 -10.03 -6.74
C PRO A 94 2.74 -8.86 -6.59
N MET A 95 2.83 -7.96 -7.59
CA MET A 95 3.63 -6.74 -7.47
C MET A 95 3.04 -5.76 -6.44
N LYS A 96 1.72 -5.62 -6.40
CA LYS A 96 1.03 -4.83 -5.38
C LYS A 96 1.22 -5.43 -3.98
N LEU A 97 1.17 -6.75 -3.85
CA LEU A 97 1.44 -7.44 -2.59
C LEU A 97 2.89 -7.24 -2.12
N GLU A 98 3.88 -7.36 -3.02
CA GLU A 98 5.29 -7.07 -2.73
C GLU A 98 5.45 -5.63 -2.23
N LEU A 99 4.83 -4.68 -2.93
CA LEU A 99 4.91 -3.25 -2.62
C LEU A 99 4.23 -2.93 -1.27
N ALA A 100 3.05 -3.50 -1.01
CA ALA A 100 2.38 -3.40 0.28
C ALA A 100 3.18 -4.04 1.41
N GLY A 101 3.93 -5.11 1.12
CA GLY A 101 4.88 -5.74 2.02
C GLY A 101 6.04 -4.82 2.38
N TRP A 102 6.62 -4.11 1.41
CA TRP A 102 7.65 -3.09 1.68
C TRP A 102 7.14 -1.95 2.57
N LEU A 103 5.89 -1.53 2.39
CA LEU A 103 5.27 -0.47 3.20
C LEU A 103 4.82 -0.97 4.57
N SER A 104 4.56 -2.27 4.73
CA SER A 104 4.19 -2.90 5.98
C SER A 104 5.47 -3.30 6.72
N VAL A 105 5.86 -2.56 7.75
CA VAL A 105 7.02 -2.92 8.57
C VAL A 105 6.64 -4.18 9.36
N PRO A 106 7.32 -5.33 9.18
CA PRO A 106 7.10 -6.47 10.05
C PRO A 106 7.54 -6.08 11.45
N GLN A 107 6.66 -6.25 12.44
CA GLN A 107 7.10 -6.23 13.83
C GLN A 107 7.97 -7.47 14.08
N GLY A 108 9.28 -7.24 14.17
CA GLY A 108 10.22 -8.16 14.80
C GLY A 108 10.87 -9.19 13.87
N ASN A 109 12.02 -8.82 13.32
CA ASN A 109 13.17 -9.72 13.42
C ASN A 109 14.37 -8.95 14.00
N SER A 110 14.15 -8.28 15.14
CA SER A 110 15.24 -7.96 16.06
C SER A 110 15.52 -9.19 16.90
N LYS A 111 16.28 -10.14 16.32
CA LYS A 111 17.11 -11.06 17.07
C LYS A 111 18.53 -10.94 16.51
N HIS A 112 19.31 -10.06 17.12
CA HIS A 112 20.76 -10.16 17.16
C HIS A 112 21.14 -10.46 18.60
#